data_AF-A0A9X4IV54-F1
#
_entry.id   AF-A0A9X4IV54-F1
#
_cell.length_a   1.000
_cell.length_b   1.000
_cell.length_c   1.000
_cell.angle_alpha   90.00
_cell.angle_beta   90.00
_cell.angle_gamma   90.00
#
_symmetry.space_group_name_H-M   'P 1'
#
loop_
_entity.id
_entity.type
_entity.pdbx_description
1 polymer ?
#
loop_
_entity_poly.entity_id
_entity_poly.type
_entity_poly.pdbx_seq_one_letter_code
_entity_poly.pdbx_strand_id
1 'polypeptide(L)'
;MPLHSEDLTTEQRKKISTITTRGFQVQWVQGDTDKAETSFFNINMKGTPLDDLEELLLRNRKKPIPIAARAIIRAGKGHRYWSCFEDEMAEKIEQAASELHRILFAPELKRPVKTLDLPLGGSKGIRTAIQVLIDFLLMSVRKQQSPLPEIVKFDDDETGQETVDVLRKASILASRITGNDKGSLGLHPAIYYYGPSGRHSTPMFLGTVSLIAEKLVNNDKVFFKKFTEVRSSLEELLILNKDLIAMILQKNISRHRVSKYHELLSGIIKELSLGLEVTEDSIIKISKLEGKVLAGDFKRTSSTITPEEKSKVFIHVALKNAITCPICQGYLDTEKSVSYDHIVRVREDGSGGAENVQLTHPYCNQAVKN
;
A
#
# COMPACT_ATOMS: atom_id res chain seq x y z
N MET A 1 33.00 27.44 0.80
CA MET A 1 33.06 28.23 2.05
C MET A 1 33.15 27.25 3.22
N PRO A 2 34.08 27.43 4.17
CA PRO A 2 34.11 26.59 5.36
C PRO A 2 32.92 26.96 6.24
N LEU A 3 32.09 25.96 6.59
CA LEU A 3 31.02 26.11 7.57
C LEU A 3 31.66 26.35 8.95
N HIS A 4 31.45 27.54 9.51
CA HIS A 4 31.86 27.84 10.87
C HIS A 4 31.06 26.95 11.86
N SER A 5 31.76 26.43 12.86
CA SER A 5 31.30 25.40 13.80
C SER A 5 30.15 25.80 14.74
N GLU A 6 29.67 27.03 14.64
CA GLU A 6 28.70 27.60 15.59
C GLU A 6 27.24 27.30 15.23
N ASP A 7 26.92 27.04 13.96
CA ASP A 7 25.53 26.81 13.49
C ASP A 7 25.01 25.36 13.61
N LEU A 8 25.84 24.44 14.11
CA LEU A 8 25.48 23.02 14.19
C LEU A 8 24.74 22.70 15.47
N THR A 9 23.56 22.08 15.34
CA THR A 9 22.77 21.58 16.48
C THR A 9 23.55 20.52 17.27
N THR A 10 23.21 20.35 18.55
CA THR A 10 23.89 19.39 19.46
C THR A 10 23.90 17.96 18.92
N GLU A 11 22.85 17.56 18.19
CA GLU A 11 22.75 16.25 17.56
C GLU A 11 23.70 16.11 16.34
N GLN A 12 23.82 17.17 15.54
CA GLN A 12 24.76 17.22 14.42
C GLN A 12 26.22 17.21 14.89
N ARG A 13 26.54 17.93 15.98
CA ARG A 13 27.89 17.89 16.59
C ARG A 13 28.25 16.49 17.10
N LYS A 14 27.30 15.75 17.70
CA LYS A 14 27.49 14.34 18.10
C LYS A 14 27.73 13.42 16.90
N LYS A 15 26.97 13.58 15.81
CA LYS A 15 27.17 12.79 14.59
C LYS A 15 28.54 13.08 13.96
N ILE A 16 28.92 14.36 13.88
CA ILE A 16 30.22 14.78 13.35
C ILE A 16 31.35 14.24 14.24
N SER A 17 31.30 14.42 15.57
CA SER A 17 32.35 13.92 16.46
C SER A 17 32.51 12.40 16.35
N THR A 18 31.41 11.66 16.17
CA THR A 18 31.44 10.20 16.00
C THR A 18 32.11 9.80 14.68
N ILE A 19 31.84 10.54 13.60
CA ILE A 19 32.46 10.34 12.29
C ILE A 19 33.97 10.65 12.34
N THR A 20 34.34 11.76 12.97
CA THR A 20 35.74 12.21 13.06
C THR A 20 36.58 11.32 13.98
N THR A 21 36.02 10.79 15.07
CA THR A 21 36.76 9.95 16.02
C THR A 21 36.89 8.49 15.60
N ARG A 22 35.90 7.94 14.87
CA ARG A 22 35.97 6.54 14.41
C ARG A 22 36.67 6.37 13.07
N GLY A 23 36.75 7.43 12.25
CA GLY A 23 37.28 7.37 10.90
C GLY A 23 36.41 6.50 9.98
N PHE A 24 36.12 6.97 8.77
CA PHE A 24 35.57 6.07 7.76
C PHE A 24 36.73 5.31 7.13
N GLN A 25 36.73 3.99 7.27
CA GLN A 25 37.66 3.14 6.53
C GLN A 25 37.17 3.09 5.08
N VAL A 26 37.68 4.01 4.25
CA VAL A 26 37.36 4.06 2.82
C VAL A 26 38.40 3.23 2.07
N GLN A 27 37.94 2.18 1.40
CA GLN A 27 38.80 1.38 0.53
C GLN A 27 38.64 1.87 -0.91
N TRP A 28 39.71 2.39 -1.49
CA TRP A 28 39.75 2.79 -2.89
C TRP A 28 40.00 1.58 -3.76
N VAL A 29 39.16 1.40 -4.79
CA VAL A 29 39.35 0.39 -5.83
C VAL A 29 39.70 1.13 -7.12
N GLN A 30 40.83 0.79 -7.75
CA GLN A 30 41.16 1.33 -9.08
C GLN A 30 40.34 0.61 -10.14
N GLY A 31 39.49 1.34 -10.87
CA GLY A 31 38.66 0.80 -11.94
C GLY A 31 37.50 1.70 -12.34
N ASP A 32 36.67 1.21 -13.26
CA ASP A 32 35.37 1.80 -13.59
C ASP A 32 34.32 1.50 -12.51
N THR A 33 33.13 2.08 -12.64
CA THR A 33 32.00 1.90 -11.71
C THR A 33 31.58 0.45 -11.53
N ASP A 34 31.79 -0.40 -12.55
CA ASP A 34 31.36 -1.79 -12.56
C ASP A 34 32.37 -2.69 -11.82
N LYS A 35 33.68 -2.38 -11.92
CA LYS A 35 34.72 -2.98 -11.08
C LYS A 35 34.55 -2.62 -9.60
N ALA A 36 34.23 -1.35 -9.31
CA ALA A 36 33.95 -0.91 -7.94
C ALA A 36 32.73 -1.64 -7.35
N GLU A 37 31.68 -1.86 -8.13
CA GLU A 37 30.50 -2.64 -7.73
C GLU A 37 30.84 -4.12 -7.50
N THR A 38 31.58 -4.74 -8.41
CA THR A 38 31.99 -6.14 -8.27
C THR A 38 32.84 -6.34 -7.01
N SER A 39 33.76 -5.42 -6.73
CA SER A 39 34.53 -5.40 -5.49
C SER A 39 33.65 -5.18 -4.26
N PHE A 40 32.67 -4.29 -4.32
CA PHE A 40 31.71 -4.07 -3.23
C PHE A 40 30.96 -5.37 -2.87
N PHE A 41 30.41 -6.08 -3.87
CA PHE A 41 29.74 -7.36 -3.62
C PHE A 41 30.70 -8.41 -3.07
N ASN A 42 31.90 -8.56 -3.65
CA ASN A 42 32.89 -9.54 -3.22
C ASN A 42 33.38 -9.32 -1.78
N ILE A 43 33.46 -8.07 -1.33
CA ILE A 43 33.87 -7.71 0.03
C ILE A 43 32.72 -7.94 1.02
N ASN A 44 31.53 -7.43 0.71
CA ASN A 44 30.39 -7.49 1.64
C ASN A 44 29.79 -8.90 1.73
N MET A 45 29.81 -9.69 0.66
CA MET A 45 29.33 -11.08 0.71
C MET A 45 30.26 -12.02 1.50
N LYS A 46 31.54 -11.68 1.72
CA LYS A 46 32.49 -12.50 2.48
C LYS A 46 32.53 -12.18 3.98
N GLY A 47 32.13 -10.98 4.39
CA GLY A 47 32.25 -10.49 5.77
C GLY A 47 30.93 -10.48 6.54
N THR A 48 30.01 -9.60 6.17
CA THR A 48 28.65 -9.53 6.74
C THR A 48 27.67 -9.47 5.57
N PRO A 49 26.88 -10.53 5.33
CA PRO A 49 26.07 -10.63 4.13
C PRO A 49 25.09 -9.46 4.03
N LEU A 50 24.92 -8.93 2.82
CA LEU A 50 23.90 -7.95 2.51
C LEU A 50 22.51 -8.54 2.77
N ASP A 51 21.54 -7.70 3.14
CA ASP A 51 20.14 -8.13 3.19
C ASP A 51 19.68 -8.50 1.76
N ASP A 52 18.92 -9.59 1.62
CA ASP A 52 18.48 -10.10 0.30
C ASP A 52 17.80 -9.02 -0.55
N LEU A 53 17.02 -8.12 0.08
CA LEU A 53 16.37 -7.00 -0.59
C LEU A 53 17.38 -5.96 -1.11
N GLU A 54 18.40 -5.66 -0.31
CA GLU A 54 19.44 -4.72 -0.69
C GLU A 54 20.29 -5.28 -1.84
N GLU A 55 20.66 -6.56 -1.75
CA GLU A 55 21.34 -7.27 -2.83
C GLU A 55 20.51 -7.27 -4.12
N LEU A 56 19.22 -7.61 -4.04
CA LEU A 56 18.29 -7.60 -5.16
C LEU A 56 18.26 -6.22 -5.84
N LEU A 57 18.16 -5.14 -5.05
CA LEU A 57 18.08 -3.78 -5.57
C LEU A 57 19.40 -3.26 -6.14
N LEU A 58 20.55 -3.72 -5.63
CA LEU A 58 21.86 -3.36 -6.18
C LEU A 58 22.11 -4.09 -7.50
N ARG A 59 21.90 -5.42 -7.55
CA ARG A 59 22.07 -6.22 -8.76
C ARG A 59 21.17 -5.78 -9.91
N ASN A 60 19.99 -5.25 -9.60
CA ASN A 60 19.00 -4.81 -10.57
C ASN A 60 18.86 -3.28 -10.61
N ARG A 61 19.89 -2.52 -10.20
CA ARG A 61 19.78 -1.06 -9.99
C ARG A 61 19.38 -0.24 -11.23
N LYS A 62 19.65 -0.77 -12.43
CA LYS A 62 19.32 -0.15 -13.73
C LYS A 62 17.94 -0.56 -14.25
N LYS A 63 17.24 -1.46 -13.58
CA LYS A 63 15.92 -1.96 -14.01
C LYS A 63 14.81 -1.01 -13.54
N PRO A 64 13.70 -0.91 -14.28
CA PRO A 64 12.68 0.10 -14.02
C PRO A 64 11.97 -0.06 -12.67
N ILE A 65 11.76 -1.29 -12.19
CA ILE A 65 11.11 -1.55 -10.90
C ILE A 65 11.96 -1.02 -9.71
N PRO A 66 13.26 -1.39 -9.56
CA PRO A 66 14.13 -0.80 -8.55
C PRO A 66 14.28 0.71 -8.62
N ILE A 67 14.38 1.30 -9.82
CA ILE A 67 14.48 2.75 -10.00
C ILE A 67 13.20 3.42 -9.49
N ALA A 68 12.03 2.97 -9.96
CA ALA A 68 10.73 3.49 -9.54
C ALA A 68 10.51 3.36 -8.02
N ALA A 69 10.82 2.19 -7.42
CA ALA A 69 10.65 1.98 -5.98
C ALA A 69 11.51 2.95 -5.15
N ARG A 70 12.77 3.16 -5.57
CA ARG A 70 13.70 4.10 -4.92
C ARG A 70 13.26 5.56 -5.10
N ALA A 71 12.72 5.91 -6.26
CA ALA A 71 12.14 7.23 -6.50
C ALA A 71 10.95 7.49 -5.57
N ILE A 72 10.00 6.55 -5.48
CA ILE A 72 8.78 6.71 -4.67
C ILE A 72 9.11 6.80 -3.18
N ILE A 73 9.98 5.93 -2.62
CA ILE A 73 10.23 5.94 -1.17
C ILE A 73 10.82 7.28 -0.68
N ARG A 74 11.54 8.00 -1.55
CA ARG A 74 12.09 9.33 -1.26
C ARG A 74 11.26 10.48 -1.81
N ALA A 75 10.07 10.23 -2.33
CA ALA A 75 9.19 11.24 -2.95
C ALA A 75 9.91 12.04 -4.06
N GLY A 76 10.66 11.35 -4.92
CA GLY A 76 11.44 11.96 -6.01
C GLY A 76 12.70 12.69 -5.55
N LYS A 77 13.13 12.56 -4.28
CA LYS A 77 14.31 13.23 -3.73
C LYS A 77 15.44 12.24 -3.40
N GLY A 78 16.60 12.73 -2.97
CA GLY A 78 17.72 11.91 -2.52
C GLY A 78 18.65 11.47 -3.65
N HIS A 79 19.31 10.31 -3.51
CA HIS A 79 20.20 9.80 -4.55
C HIS A 79 19.39 9.44 -5.80
N ARG A 80 19.66 10.15 -6.90
CA ARG A 80 18.95 10.04 -8.17
C ARG A 80 19.50 8.87 -8.98
N TYR A 81 18.90 7.69 -8.83
CA TYR A 81 19.25 6.53 -9.67
C TYR A 81 18.84 6.71 -11.15
N TRP A 82 18.06 7.75 -11.44
CA TRP A 82 17.61 8.18 -12.77
C TRP A 82 18.39 9.40 -13.29
N SER A 83 19.50 9.80 -12.64
CA SER A 83 20.27 10.98 -13.06
C SER A 83 20.98 10.83 -14.41
N CYS A 84 21.06 9.62 -14.94
CA CYS A 84 21.61 9.35 -16.28
C CYS A 84 20.58 9.57 -17.40
N PHE A 85 19.30 9.73 -17.08
CA PHE A 85 18.26 9.98 -18.06
C PHE A 85 18.20 11.46 -18.43
N GLU A 86 17.58 11.75 -19.57
CA GLU A 86 17.32 13.13 -19.98
C GLU A 86 16.45 13.86 -18.94
N ASP A 87 16.66 15.18 -18.83
CA ASP A 87 16.00 16.03 -17.82
C ASP A 87 14.47 15.88 -17.85
N GLU A 88 13.87 15.79 -19.04
CA GLU A 88 12.43 15.60 -19.20
C GLU A 88 11.95 14.28 -18.57
N MET A 89 12.70 13.18 -18.72
CA MET A 89 12.35 11.89 -18.14
C MET A 89 12.58 11.87 -16.64
N ALA A 90 13.68 12.48 -16.18
CA ALA A 90 13.95 12.64 -14.76
C ALA A 90 12.84 13.43 -14.05
N GLU A 91 12.36 14.53 -14.63
CA GLU A 91 11.25 15.32 -14.08
C GLU A 91 9.95 14.51 -14.01
N LYS A 92 9.59 13.78 -15.07
CA LYS A 92 8.41 12.91 -15.08
C LYS A 92 8.47 11.85 -13.98
N ILE A 93 9.64 11.24 -13.78
CA ILE A 93 9.87 10.26 -12.71
C ILE A 93 9.68 10.90 -11.35
N GLU A 94 10.29 12.07 -11.10
CA GLU A 94 10.21 12.76 -9.81
C GLU A 94 8.79 13.20 -9.46
N GLN A 95 8.04 13.73 -10.43
CA GLN A 95 6.65 14.14 -10.24
C GLN A 95 5.75 12.94 -9.91
N ALA A 96 5.80 11.89 -10.72
CA ALA A 96 4.99 10.68 -10.50
C ALA A 96 5.37 9.97 -9.18
N ALA A 97 6.66 9.92 -8.85
CA ALA A 97 7.15 9.33 -7.62
C ALA A 97 6.69 10.10 -6.37
N SER A 98 6.71 11.45 -6.42
CA SER A 98 6.22 12.30 -5.34
C SER A 98 4.72 12.09 -5.09
N GLU A 99 3.92 12.01 -6.16
CA GLU A 99 2.48 11.79 -6.03
C GLU A 99 2.15 10.40 -5.49
N LEU A 100 2.80 9.35 -6.01
CA LEU A 100 2.65 8.00 -5.47
C LEU A 100 3.10 7.89 -4.00
N HIS A 101 4.17 8.60 -3.61
CA HIS A 101 4.58 8.66 -2.21
C HIS A 101 3.48 9.22 -1.33
N ARG A 102 2.85 10.32 -1.78
CA ARG A 102 1.76 10.98 -1.06
C ARG A 102 0.56 10.05 -0.90
N ILE A 103 0.12 9.41 -1.99
CA ILE A 103 -1.02 8.49 -1.97
C ILE A 103 -0.75 7.30 -1.03
N LEU A 104 0.44 6.70 -1.10
CA LEU A 104 0.74 5.47 -0.39
C LEU A 104 1.13 5.69 1.08
N PHE A 105 1.90 6.74 1.39
CA PHE A 105 2.54 6.90 2.70
C PHE A 105 2.18 8.18 3.46
N ALA A 106 1.26 9.00 2.95
CA ALA A 106 0.69 10.10 3.71
C ALA A 106 -0.75 9.78 4.18
N PRO A 107 -1.16 10.25 5.38
CA PRO A 107 -0.33 10.89 6.40
C PRO A 107 0.63 9.91 7.07
N GLU A 108 1.57 10.41 7.87
CA GLU A 108 2.44 9.53 8.66
C GLU A 108 1.64 8.85 9.78
N LEU A 109 1.84 7.53 9.93
CA LEU A 109 1.15 6.74 10.95
C LEU A 109 1.63 7.15 12.37
N LYS A 110 0.76 7.83 13.10
CA LYS A 110 0.96 8.14 14.53
C LYS A 110 0.33 7.05 15.40
N ARG A 111 1.04 6.64 16.46
CA ARG A 111 0.54 5.64 17.43
C ARG A 111 0.38 6.25 18.82
N PRO A 112 -0.70 5.93 19.55
CA PRO A 112 -1.87 5.13 19.12
C PRO A 112 -2.68 5.84 18.02
N VAL A 113 -3.48 5.07 17.28
CA VAL A 113 -4.35 5.61 16.21
C VAL A 113 -5.40 6.55 16.82
N LYS A 114 -5.55 7.74 16.22
CA LYS A 114 -6.48 8.80 16.66
C LYS A 114 -7.26 9.45 15.51
N THR A 115 -7.09 8.96 14.30
CA THR A 115 -7.82 9.38 13.10
C THR A 115 -8.00 8.18 12.18
N LEU A 116 -9.05 8.21 11.35
CA LEU A 116 -9.27 7.24 10.28
C LEU A 116 -8.45 7.58 9.02
N ASP A 117 -7.85 8.78 8.96
CA ASP A 117 -6.87 9.15 7.95
C ASP A 117 -5.56 8.37 8.17
N LEU A 118 -5.46 7.23 7.51
CA LEU A 118 -4.38 6.26 7.66
C LEU A 118 -3.63 6.09 6.33
N PRO A 119 -2.30 5.93 6.34
CA PRO A 119 -1.55 5.64 5.12
C PRO A 119 -1.92 4.26 4.56
N LEU A 120 -1.97 4.16 3.23
CA LEU A 120 -2.33 2.93 2.52
C LEU A 120 -1.23 1.86 2.63
N GLY A 121 0.02 2.27 2.42
CA GLY A 121 1.21 1.41 2.44
C GLY A 121 1.81 1.18 3.84
N GLY A 122 1.21 1.75 4.88
CA GLY A 122 1.67 1.62 6.26
C GLY A 122 2.76 2.62 6.64
N SER A 123 3.67 2.22 7.53
CA SER A 123 4.73 3.10 8.03
C SER A 123 5.87 3.28 7.02
N LYS A 124 6.56 4.43 7.11
CA LYS A 124 7.72 4.79 6.28
C LYS A 124 9.02 4.07 6.66
N GLY A 125 8.95 2.94 7.36
CA GLY A 125 10.15 2.15 7.66
C GLY A 125 10.79 1.70 6.35
N ILE A 126 11.94 2.29 6.00
CA ILE A 126 12.50 2.27 4.63
C ILE A 126 12.52 0.86 4.04
N ARG A 127 13.00 -0.13 4.79
CA ARG A 127 13.09 -1.52 4.33
C ARG A 127 11.72 -2.12 3.97
N THR A 128 10.78 -2.11 4.92
CA THR A 128 9.44 -2.68 4.70
C THR A 128 8.68 -1.92 3.62
N ALA A 129 8.80 -0.59 3.60
CA ALA A 129 8.15 0.24 2.60
C ALA A 129 8.69 -0.01 1.19
N ILE A 130 10.00 -0.24 1.03
CA ILE A 130 10.59 -0.61 -0.27
C ILE A 130 10.08 -1.97 -0.75
N GLN A 131 10.01 -2.99 0.13
CA GLN A 131 9.44 -4.29 -0.26
C GLN A 131 7.98 -4.15 -0.72
N VAL A 132 7.17 -3.41 0.04
CA VAL A 132 5.78 -3.10 -0.33
C VAL A 132 5.70 -2.40 -1.68
N LEU A 133 6.59 -1.44 -1.96
CA LEU A 133 6.65 -0.75 -3.24
C LEU A 133 7.01 -1.67 -4.39
N ILE A 134 8.01 -2.52 -4.23
CA ILE A 134 8.39 -3.50 -5.26
C ILE A 134 7.17 -4.38 -5.61
N ASP A 135 6.52 -4.96 -4.60
CA ASP A 135 5.38 -5.85 -4.83
C ASP A 135 4.20 -5.10 -5.48
N PHE A 136 3.91 -3.88 -5.01
CA PHE A 136 2.90 -3.01 -5.60
C PHE A 136 3.19 -2.68 -7.08
N LEU A 137 4.43 -2.31 -7.40
CA LEU A 137 4.86 -1.99 -8.76
C LEU A 137 4.76 -3.21 -9.67
N LEU A 138 5.22 -4.38 -9.22
CA LEU A 138 5.10 -5.64 -9.97
C LEU A 138 3.63 -6.00 -10.23
N MET A 139 2.74 -5.78 -9.27
CA MET A 139 1.29 -5.95 -9.46
C MET A 139 0.70 -4.95 -10.45
N SER A 140 1.22 -3.71 -10.51
CA SER A 140 0.74 -2.69 -11.44
C SER A 140 1.10 -2.96 -12.90
N VAL A 141 2.20 -3.67 -13.14
CA VAL A 141 2.71 -3.98 -14.50
C VAL A 141 2.35 -5.39 -14.96
N ARG A 142 1.56 -6.12 -14.17
CA ARG A 142 1.13 -7.47 -14.49
C ARG A 142 0.42 -7.53 -15.84
N LYS A 143 0.51 -8.69 -16.50
CA LYS A 143 -0.20 -8.98 -17.75
C LYS A 143 -1.41 -9.88 -17.49
N GLN A 144 -2.35 -9.87 -18.43
CA GLN A 144 -3.54 -10.73 -18.40
C GLN A 144 -3.12 -12.20 -18.38
N GLN A 145 -3.79 -13.00 -17.54
CA GLN A 145 -3.59 -14.46 -17.42
C GLN A 145 -2.12 -14.91 -17.25
N SER A 146 -1.26 -14.04 -16.72
CA SER A 146 0.17 -14.30 -16.53
C SER A 146 0.54 -14.25 -15.06
N PRO A 147 1.56 -15.02 -14.62
CA PRO A 147 2.12 -14.83 -13.29
C PRO A 147 2.69 -13.43 -13.14
N LEU A 148 2.89 -12.99 -11.89
CA LEU A 148 3.59 -11.74 -11.62
C LEU A 148 5.00 -11.80 -12.23
N PRO A 149 5.45 -10.72 -12.90
CA PRO A 149 6.79 -10.69 -13.46
C PRO A 149 7.84 -10.67 -12.35
N GLU A 150 9.03 -11.15 -12.66
CA GLU A 150 10.19 -11.10 -11.77
C GLU A 150 11.10 -9.94 -12.17
N ILE A 151 11.66 -9.22 -11.20
CA ILE A 151 12.53 -8.05 -11.47
C ILE A 151 13.67 -8.40 -12.43
N VAL A 152 14.27 -9.59 -12.28
CA VAL A 152 15.41 -10.03 -13.11
C VAL A 152 15.07 -10.21 -14.58
N LYS A 153 13.78 -10.35 -14.92
CA LYS A 153 13.29 -10.54 -16.31
C LYS A 153 13.03 -9.21 -17.04
N PHE A 154 13.13 -8.07 -16.36
CA PHE A 154 13.08 -6.78 -17.01
C PHE A 154 14.44 -6.47 -17.64
N ASP A 155 14.43 -5.81 -18.78
CA ASP A 155 15.65 -5.24 -19.34
C ASP A 155 16.09 -4.01 -18.54
N ASP A 156 17.34 -3.61 -18.72
CA ASP A 156 17.85 -2.37 -18.12
C ASP A 156 17.19 -1.18 -18.83
N ASP A 157 16.80 -0.18 -18.06
CA ASP A 157 16.16 1.02 -18.58
C ASP A 157 17.24 2.07 -18.86
N GLU A 158 17.60 2.22 -20.14
CA GLU A 158 18.65 3.14 -20.57
C GLU A 158 18.15 4.58 -20.72
N THR A 159 16.86 4.77 -20.98
CA THR A 159 16.28 6.09 -21.33
C THR A 159 15.36 6.66 -20.24
N GLY A 160 14.90 5.82 -19.31
CA GLY A 160 13.91 6.16 -18.29
C GLY A 160 12.47 5.95 -18.74
N GLN A 161 12.24 5.60 -20.01
CA GLN A 161 10.89 5.43 -20.55
C GLN A 161 10.14 4.29 -19.87
N GLU A 162 10.79 3.15 -19.65
CA GLU A 162 10.16 2.01 -18.97
C GLU A 162 9.83 2.34 -17.52
N THR A 163 10.69 3.08 -16.82
CA THR A 163 10.44 3.57 -15.45
C THR A 163 9.22 4.49 -15.40
N VAL A 164 9.11 5.44 -16.34
CA VAL A 164 7.94 6.31 -16.46
C VAL A 164 6.67 5.49 -16.70
N ASP A 165 6.73 4.47 -17.56
CA ASP A 165 5.59 3.60 -17.84
C ASP A 165 5.17 2.74 -16.64
N VAL A 166 6.14 2.25 -15.87
CA VAL A 166 5.89 1.57 -14.58
C VAL A 166 5.17 2.51 -13.62
N LEU A 167 5.67 3.75 -13.43
CA LEU A 167 5.07 4.75 -12.54
C LEU A 167 3.65 5.16 -12.97
N ARG A 168 3.42 5.28 -14.27
CA ARG A 168 2.11 5.57 -14.83
C ARG A 168 1.10 4.45 -14.53
N LYS A 169 1.48 3.18 -14.76
CA LYS A 169 0.63 2.02 -14.44
C LYS A 169 0.36 1.91 -12.94
N ALA A 170 1.37 2.17 -12.12
CA ALA A 170 1.25 2.24 -10.67
C ALA A 170 0.25 3.32 -10.22
N SER A 171 0.28 4.49 -10.87
CA SER A 171 -0.65 5.59 -10.59
C SER A 171 -2.10 5.23 -10.95
N ILE A 172 -2.33 4.55 -12.08
CA ILE A 172 -3.66 4.06 -12.47
C ILE A 172 -4.18 3.03 -11.46
N LEU A 173 -3.33 2.10 -11.01
CA LEU A 173 -3.71 1.11 -10.00
C LEU A 173 -4.04 1.79 -8.66
N ALA A 174 -3.22 2.76 -8.24
CA ALA A 174 -3.45 3.53 -7.03
C ALA A 174 -4.77 4.30 -7.10
N SER A 175 -5.07 4.96 -8.23
CA SER A 175 -6.29 5.75 -8.41
C SER A 175 -7.56 4.88 -8.55
N ARG A 176 -7.42 3.60 -8.90
CA ARG A 176 -8.52 2.63 -8.78
C ARG A 176 -8.83 2.28 -7.32
N ILE A 177 -7.84 2.29 -6.45
CA ILE A 177 -7.97 1.87 -5.04
C ILE A 177 -8.49 3.03 -4.16
N THR A 178 -7.96 4.24 -4.36
CA THR A 178 -8.30 5.45 -3.59
C THR A 178 -8.25 6.69 -4.50
N GLY A 179 -8.51 7.89 -3.97
CA GLY A 179 -8.57 9.12 -4.76
C GLY A 179 -9.93 9.39 -5.40
N ASN A 180 -10.04 10.50 -6.12
CA ASN A 180 -11.32 11.00 -6.67
C ASN A 180 -11.50 10.74 -8.17
N ASP A 181 -10.64 9.93 -8.77
CA ASP A 181 -10.74 9.54 -10.18
C ASP A 181 -12.03 8.76 -10.46
N LYS A 182 -12.52 8.83 -11.71
CA LYS A 182 -13.80 8.25 -12.15
C LYS A 182 -13.99 6.77 -11.79
N GLY A 183 -12.88 6.04 -11.77
CA GLY A 183 -12.85 4.62 -11.48
C GLY A 183 -12.61 4.28 -10.02
N SER A 184 -12.40 5.24 -9.13
CA SER A 184 -11.91 4.93 -7.77
C SER A 184 -12.94 4.24 -6.92
N LEU A 185 -12.53 3.13 -6.30
CA LEU A 185 -13.35 2.39 -5.33
C LEU A 185 -13.37 3.07 -3.97
N GLY A 186 -12.39 3.92 -3.64
CA GLY A 186 -12.31 4.56 -2.32
C GLY A 186 -12.31 3.56 -1.17
N LEU A 187 -11.38 2.61 -1.20
CA LEU A 187 -11.27 1.56 -0.19
C LEU A 187 -10.76 2.15 1.13
N HIS A 188 -11.58 2.08 2.18
CA HIS A 188 -11.24 2.68 3.47
C HIS A 188 -10.05 1.94 4.13
N PRO A 189 -8.90 2.59 4.39
CA PRO A 189 -7.70 1.91 4.86
C PRO A 189 -7.89 1.11 6.15
N ALA A 190 -8.56 1.68 7.15
CA ALA A 190 -8.85 1.01 8.43
C ALA A 190 -9.56 -0.34 8.27
N ILE A 191 -10.34 -0.54 7.20
CA ILE A 191 -11.09 -1.77 6.94
C ILE A 191 -10.19 -2.78 6.22
N TYR A 192 -9.62 -2.37 5.08
CA TYR A 192 -8.93 -3.27 4.16
C TYR A 192 -7.48 -3.55 4.52
N TYR A 193 -6.78 -2.66 5.23
CA TYR A 193 -5.31 -2.73 5.36
C TYR A 193 -4.82 -2.80 6.80
N TYR A 194 -5.69 -2.58 7.79
CA TYR A 194 -5.32 -2.53 9.21
C TYR A 194 -5.96 -3.65 10.01
N GLY A 195 -5.14 -4.28 10.84
CA GLY A 195 -5.54 -5.34 11.76
C GLY A 195 -6.22 -4.83 13.03
N PRO A 196 -6.59 -5.74 13.94
CA PRO A 196 -7.42 -5.43 15.12
C PRO A 196 -6.79 -4.42 16.09
N SER A 197 -5.45 -4.37 16.18
CA SER A 197 -4.72 -3.44 17.05
C SER A 197 -4.38 -2.09 16.40
N GLY A 198 -4.97 -1.78 15.22
CA GLY A 198 -4.63 -0.58 14.45
C GLY A 198 -3.21 -0.61 13.85
N ARG A 199 -2.60 -1.79 13.75
CA ARG A 199 -1.35 -2.01 13.03
C ARG A 199 -1.66 -2.27 11.55
N HIS A 200 -0.92 -1.62 10.66
CA HIS A 200 -0.98 -1.92 9.22
C HIS A 200 -0.55 -3.37 8.96
N SER A 201 -1.24 -4.01 8.04
CA SER A 201 -1.03 -5.38 7.61
C SER A 201 -0.66 -5.40 6.12
N THR A 202 0.64 -5.49 5.84
CA THR A 202 1.17 -5.62 4.47
C THR A 202 0.48 -6.72 3.66
N PRO A 203 0.24 -7.94 4.19
CA PRO A 203 -0.47 -8.96 3.43
C PRO A 203 -1.91 -8.58 3.07
N MET A 204 -2.60 -7.83 3.94
CA MET A 204 -3.96 -7.38 3.64
C MET A 204 -3.94 -6.34 2.52
N PHE A 205 -3.07 -5.33 2.64
CA PHE A 205 -2.87 -4.31 1.61
C PHE A 205 -2.50 -4.92 0.25
N LEU A 206 -1.42 -5.67 0.18
CA LEU A 206 -0.94 -6.26 -1.07
C LEU A 206 -1.90 -7.33 -1.63
N GLY A 207 -2.61 -8.06 -0.77
CA GLY A 207 -3.63 -9.02 -1.21
C GLY A 207 -4.83 -8.33 -1.88
N THR A 208 -5.30 -7.22 -1.31
CA THR A 208 -6.32 -6.37 -1.94
C THR A 208 -5.82 -5.76 -3.25
N VAL A 209 -4.62 -5.17 -3.25
CA VAL A 209 -4.00 -4.60 -4.47
C VAL A 209 -3.91 -5.66 -5.57
N SER A 210 -3.44 -6.86 -5.22
CA SER A 210 -3.32 -7.99 -6.16
C SER A 210 -4.67 -8.36 -6.78
N LEU A 211 -5.75 -8.41 -5.98
CA LEU A 211 -7.09 -8.68 -6.47
C LEU A 211 -7.58 -7.58 -7.42
N ILE A 212 -7.46 -6.31 -7.03
CA ILE A 212 -7.89 -5.20 -7.88
C ILE A 212 -7.09 -5.16 -9.19
N ALA A 213 -5.77 -5.34 -9.13
CA ALA A 213 -4.91 -5.41 -10.29
C ALA A 213 -5.31 -6.56 -11.24
N GLU A 214 -5.70 -7.71 -10.70
CA GLU A 214 -6.21 -8.84 -11.49
C GLU A 214 -7.45 -8.45 -12.28
N LYS A 215 -8.43 -7.89 -11.58
CA LYS A 215 -9.73 -7.59 -12.18
C LYS A 215 -9.62 -6.43 -13.16
N LEU A 216 -8.70 -5.50 -12.93
CA LEU A 216 -8.36 -4.45 -13.88
C LEU A 216 -7.74 -5.01 -15.17
N VAL A 217 -6.67 -5.82 -15.07
CA VAL A 217 -5.98 -6.32 -16.27
C VAL A 217 -6.84 -7.28 -17.09
N ASN A 218 -7.78 -7.97 -16.43
CA ASN A 218 -8.75 -8.84 -17.09
C ASN A 218 -10.00 -8.10 -17.60
N ASN A 219 -10.07 -6.77 -17.43
CA ASN A 219 -11.23 -5.94 -17.78
C ASN A 219 -12.56 -6.46 -17.20
N ASP A 220 -12.52 -6.98 -15.98
CA ASP A 220 -13.65 -7.65 -15.33
C ASP A 220 -14.61 -6.62 -14.71
N LYS A 221 -15.40 -5.97 -15.57
CA LYS A 221 -16.43 -5.00 -15.16
C LYS A 221 -17.50 -5.63 -14.26
N VAL A 222 -17.80 -6.92 -14.47
CA VAL A 222 -18.80 -7.66 -13.70
C VAL A 222 -18.35 -7.80 -12.25
N PHE A 223 -17.08 -8.09 -12.01
CA PHE A 223 -16.52 -8.12 -10.67
C PHE A 223 -16.73 -6.79 -9.93
N PHE A 224 -16.42 -5.65 -10.54
CA PHE A 224 -16.55 -4.36 -9.86
C PHE A 224 -18.01 -4.00 -9.54
N LYS A 225 -18.95 -4.39 -10.41
CA LYS A 225 -20.39 -4.27 -10.12
C LYS A 225 -20.78 -5.14 -8.92
N LYS A 226 -20.45 -6.43 -8.95
CA LYS A 226 -20.73 -7.38 -7.85
C LYS A 226 -20.10 -6.94 -6.53
N PHE A 227 -18.83 -6.53 -6.56
CA PHE A 227 -18.12 -5.98 -5.40
C PHE A 227 -18.88 -4.79 -4.80
N THR A 228 -19.41 -3.91 -5.65
CA THR A 228 -20.16 -2.73 -5.19
C THR A 228 -21.50 -3.11 -4.58
N GLU A 229 -22.21 -4.09 -5.17
CA GLU A 229 -23.50 -4.58 -4.65
C GLU A 229 -23.36 -5.23 -3.26
N VAL A 230 -22.28 -5.98 -3.02
CA VAL A 230 -22.06 -6.69 -1.74
C VAL A 230 -21.19 -5.91 -0.74
N ARG A 231 -20.84 -4.66 -1.06
CA ARG A 231 -19.79 -3.92 -0.35
C ARG A 231 -20.08 -3.75 1.13
N SER A 232 -21.31 -3.38 1.50
CA SER A 232 -21.72 -3.20 2.89
C SER A 232 -21.48 -4.46 3.72
N SER A 233 -22.01 -5.60 3.27
CA SER A 233 -21.86 -6.89 3.95
C SER A 233 -20.39 -7.34 4.00
N LEU A 234 -19.62 -7.10 2.93
CA LEU A 234 -18.20 -7.40 2.91
C LEU A 234 -17.44 -6.59 3.96
N GLU A 235 -17.62 -5.27 3.98
CA GLU A 235 -16.90 -4.40 4.89
C GLU A 235 -17.28 -4.67 6.36
N GLU A 236 -18.55 -4.99 6.64
CA GLU A 236 -19.00 -5.44 7.95
C GLU A 236 -18.29 -6.73 8.39
N LEU A 237 -18.22 -7.75 7.52
CA LEU A 237 -17.48 -8.98 7.81
C LEU A 237 -16.00 -8.71 8.07
N LEU A 238 -15.36 -7.84 7.28
CA LEU A 238 -13.95 -7.48 7.47
C LEU A 238 -13.70 -6.73 8.78
N ILE A 239 -14.69 -5.97 9.28
CA ILE A 239 -14.62 -5.25 10.57
C ILE A 239 -14.80 -6.22 11.74
N LEU A 240 -15.84 -7.06 11.69
CA LEU A 240 -16.17 -8.00 12.77
C LEU A 240 -15.10 -9.09 12.93
N ASN A 241 -14.52 -9.55 11.82
CA ASN A 241 -13.62 -10.70 11.80
C ASN A 241 -12.12 -10.32 11.75
N LYS A 242 -11.74 -9.10 12.16
CA LYS A 242 -10.33 -8.65 12.10
C LYS A 242 -9.37 -9.59 12.84
N ASP A 243 -9.78 -10.09 14.00
CA ASP A 243 -8.98 -11.02 14.82
C ASP A 243 -8.81 -12.38 14.12
N LEU A 244 -9.88 -12.94 13.57
CA LEU A 244 -9.86 -14.20 12.79
C LEU A 244 -8.98 -14.08 11.53
N ILE A 245 -9.15 -12.99 10.77
CA ILE A 245 -8.35 -12.71 9.56
C ILE A 245 -6.86 -12.59 9.93
N ALA A 246 -6.53 -11.89 11.01
CA ALA A 246 -5.15 -11.77 11.48
C ALA A 246 -4.55 -13.15 11.83
N MET A 247 -5.31 -14.01 12.49
CA MET A 247 -4.90 -15.40 12.79
C MET A 247 -4.66 -16.23 11.54
N ILE A 248 -5.58 -16.19 10.57
CA ILE A 248 -5.45 -16.89 9.28
C ILE A 248 -4.13 -16.48 8.61
N LEU A 249 -3.83 -15.19 8.57
CA LEU A 249 -2.59 -14.71 7.96
C LEU A 249 -1.35 -15.11 8.76
N GLN A 250 -1.40 -15.09 10.09
CA GLN A 250 -0.26 -15.46 10.93
C GLN A 250 0.14 -16.93 10.79
N LYS A 251 -0.85 -17.85 10.68
CA LYS A 251 -0.59 -19.29 10.49
C LYS A 251 0.06 -19.63 9.15
N ASN A 252 -0.08 -18.77 8.14
CA ASN A 252 0.55 -18.97 6.85
C ASN A 252 2.01 -18.50 6.85
N ILE A 253 2.87 -19.21 6.10
CA ILE A 253 4.27 -18.80 5.85
C ILE A 253 4.27 -17.42 5.19
N SER A 254 5.18 -16.54 5.62
CA SER A 254 5.25 -15.12 5.21
C SER A 254 5.02 -14.89 3.71
N ARG A 255 5.70 -15.67 2.85
CA ARG A 255 5.62 -15.57 1.38
C ARG A 255 4.24 -15.85 0.78
N HIS A 256 3.38 -16.60 1.48
CA HIS A 256 2.04 -16.97 0.99
C HIS A 256 0.94 -16.08 1.56
N ARG A 257 1.23 -15.19 2.51
CA ARG A 257 0.19 -14.39 3.19
C ARG A 257 -0.57 -13.46 2.23
N VAL A 258 0.13 -12.88 1.25
CA VAL A 258 -0.47 -12.00 0.24
C VAL A 258 -1.46 -12.77 -0.64
N SER A 259 -1.04 -13.91 -1.20
CA SER A 259 -1.90 -14.74 -2.05
C SER A 259 -3.08 -15.31 -1.25
N LYS A 260 -2.86 -15.66 0.02
CA LYS A 260 -3.94 -16.14 0.90
C LYS A 260 -4.97 -15.07 1.22
N TYR A 261 -4.55 -13.83 1.46
CA TYR A 261 -5.51 -12.75 1.65
C TYR A 261 -6.27 -12.42 0.36
N HIS A 262 -5.59 -12.44 -0.79
CA HIS A 262 -6.24 -12.32 -2.10
C HIS A 262 -7.33 -13.39 -2.28
N GLU A 263 -6.99 -14.67 -2.07
CA GLU A 263 -7.91 -15.80 -2.19
C GLU A 263 -9.11 -15.65 -1.23
N LEU A 264 -8.84 -15.26 0.01
CA LEU A 264 -9.87 -15.04 1.03
C LEU A 264 -10.84 -13.94 0.62
N LEU A 265 -10.32 -12.76 0.24
CA LEU A 265 -11.13 -11.62 -0.15
C LEU A 265 -11.97 -11.94 -1.39
N SER A 266 -11.37 -12.58 -2.40
CA SER A 266 -12.10 -13.01 -3.60
C SER A 266 -13.17 -14.06 -3.28
N GLY A 267 -12.90 -14.97 -2.35
CA GLY A 267 -13.84 -16.01 -1.92
C GLY A 267 -15.06 -15.43 -1.21
N ILE A 268 -14.84 -14.52 -0.25
CA ILE A 268 -15.94 -13.84 0.47
C ILE A 268 -16.82 -13.05 -0.50
N ILE A 269 -16.21 -12.26 -1.40
CA ILE A 269 -16.96 -11.50 -2.42
C ILE A 269 -17.80 -12.45 -3.27
N LYS A 270 -17.24 -13.59 -3.68
CA LYS A 270 -17.95 -14.59 -4.49
C LYS A 270 -19.15 -15.17 -3.76
N GLU A 271 -19.00 -15.59 -2.51
CA GLU A 271 -20.10 -16.16 -1.72
C GLU A 271 -21.21 -15.14 -1.48
N LEU A 272 -20.87 -13.91 -1.09
CA LEU A 272 -21.85 -12.83 -0.94
C LEU A 272 -22.57 -12.52 -2.26
N SER A 273 -21.85 -12.54 -3.39
CA SER A 273 -22.44 -12.30 -4.71
C SER A 273 -23.40 -13.40 -5.16
N LEU A 274 -23.34 -14.57 -4.53
CA LEU A 274 -24.27 -15.68 -4.73
C LEU A 274 -25.45 -15.63 -3.74
N GLY A 275 -25.50 -14.62 -2.87
CA GLY A 275 -26.53 -14.50 -1.83
C GLY A 275 -26.34 -15.47 -0.68
N LEU A 276 -25.14 -16.04 -0.52
CA LEU A 276 -24.84 -16.95 0.59
C LEU A 276 -24.50 -16.17 1.85
N GLU A 277 -24.95 -16.69 3.00
CA GLU A 277 -24.52 -16.20 4.31
C GLU A 277 -23.07 -16.60 4.58
N VAL A 278 -22.23 -15.62 4.91
CA VAL A 278 -20.81 -15.84 5.20
C VAL A 278 -20.59 -15.72 6.70
N THR A 279 -20.39 -16.85 7.37
CA THR A 279 -20.08 -16.92 8.81
C THR A 279 -18.57 -17.05 9.06
N GLU A 280 -18.14 -17.08 10.32
CA GLU A 280 -16.75 -17.40 10.69
C GLU A 280 -16.30 -18.75 10.10
N ASP A 281 -17.18 -19.75 10.11
CA ASP A 281 -16.91 -21.07 9.52
C ASP A 281 -16.70 -20.98 8.01
N SER A 282 -17.49 -20.15 7.31
CA SER A 282 -17.28 -19.88 5.88
C SER A 282 -15.90 -19.26 5.64
N ILE A 283 -15.51 -18.25 6.42
CA ILE A 283 -14.20 -17.59 6.34
C ILE A 283 -13.05 -18.62 6.54
N ILE A 284 -13.17 -19.49 7.54
CA ILE A 284 -12.19 -20.55 7.81
C ILE A 284 -12.11 -21.52 6.63
N LYS A 285 -13.25 -21.98 6.09
CA LYS A 285 -13.31 -22.88 4.94
C LYS A 285 -12.68 -22.26 3.69
N ILE A 286 -13.02 -21.01 3.36
CA ILE A 286 -12.46 -20.28 2.21
C ILE A 286 -10.94 -20.16 2.34
N SER A 287 -10.45 -19.86 3.55
CA SER A 287 -9.01 -19.74 3.82
C SER A 287 -8.24 -21.06 3.78
N LYS A 288 -8.94 -22.20 3.71
CA LYS A 288 -8.39 -23.56 3.79
C LYS A 288 -7.50 -23.75 5.02
N LEU A 289 -7.90 -23.17 6.15
CA LEU A 289 -7.14 -23.25 7.38
C LEU A 289 -7.37 -24.62 8.03
N GLU A 290 -6.31 -25.42 8.13
CA GLU A 290 -6.36 -26.72 8.82
C GLU A 290 -5.99 -26.55 10.32
N GLY A 291 -6.72 -27.24 11.19
CA GLY A 291 -6.50 -27.27 12.64
C GLY A 291 -7.43 -26.36 13.47
N LYS A 292 -7.48 -26.59 14.79
CA LYS A 292 -8.34 -25.80 15.69
C LYS A 292 -7.93 -24.32 15.69
N VAL A 293 -8.91 -23.45 15.55
CA VAL A 293 -8.78 -21.99 15.77
C VAL A 293 -9.33 -21.73 17.16
N LEU A 294 -8.45 -21.39 18.11
CA LEU A 294 -8.88 -20.89 19.40
C LEU A 294 -8.95 -19.36 19.28
N ALA A 295 -10.07 -18.86 18.79
CA ALA A 295 -10.42 -17.45 18.93
C ALA A 295 -10.97 -17.27 20.34
N GLY A 296 -10.21 -16.64 21.22
CA GLY A 296 -10.66 -16.31 22.57
C GLY A 296 -9.98 -15.03 23.01
N ASP A 297 -10.77 -14.05 23.41
CA ASP A 297 -10.23 -12.86 24.07
C ASP A 297 -9.66 -13.30 25.43
N PHE A 298 -8.34 -13.20 25.56
CA PHE A 298 -7.70 -13.32 26.86
C PHE A 298 -8.15 -12.12 27.69
N LYS A 299 -9.12 -12.32 28.59
CA LYS A 299 -9.57 -11.28 29.52
C LYS A 299 -8.37 -10.80 30.32
N ARG A 300 -7.85 -9.61 29.97
CA ARG A 300 -6.73 -9.00 30.69
C ARG A 300 -7.18 -8.67 32.11
N THR A 301 -6.38 -9.09 33.08
CA THR A 301 -6.53 -8.78 34.51
C THR A 301 -5.83 -7.47 34.90
N SER A 302 -5.05 -6.86 33.99
CA SER A 302 -4.36 -5.58 34.21
C SER A 302 -5.29 -4.38 34.00
N SER A 303 -5.21 -3.40 34.89
CA SER A 303 -5.92 -2.11 34.79
C SER A 303 -5.27 -1.13 33.80
N THR A 304 -4.09 -1.43 33.26
CA THR A 304 -3.35 -0.52 32.36
C THR A 304 -3.84 -0.65 30.91
N ILE A 305 -4.29 0.47 30.33
CA ILE A 305 -4.73 0.53 28.93
C ILE A 305 -3.52 0.72 28.00
N THR A 306 -3.19 -0.30 27.20
CA THR A 306 -2.04 -0.25 26.27
C THR A 306 -2.34 0.58 25.00
N PRO A 307 -1.33 1.07 24.27
CA PRO A 307 -1.53 1.79 23.01
C PRO A 307 -2.32 0.99 21.95
N GLU A 308 -2.16 -0.32 21.91
CA GLU A 308 -2.93 -1.22 21.04
C GLU A 308 -4.42 -1.20 21.38
N GLU A 309 -4.77 -1.30 22.67
CA GLU A 309 -6.18 -1.21 23.12
C GLU A 309 -6.78 0.14 22.79
N LYS A 310 -6.04 1.23 23.00
CA LYS A 310 -6.46 2.59 22.61
C LYS A 310 -6.77 2.67 21.11
N SER A 311 -5.91 2.05 20.29
CA SER A 311 -6.08 2.05 18.83
C SER A 311 -7.26 1.16 18.38
N LYS A 312 -7.43 -0.02 18.99
CA LYS A 312 -8.57 -0.93 18.73
C LYS A 312 -9.90 -0.23 19.05
N VAL A 313 -10.01 0.35 20.25
CA VAL A 313 -11.21 1.08 20.69
C VAL A 313 -11.49 2.28 19.79
N PHE A 314 -10.46 3.09 19.48
CA PHE A 314 -10.64 4.25 18.60
C PHE A 314 -11.17 3.84 17.22
N ILE A 315 -10.53 2.87 16.55
CA ILE A 315 -10.95 2.43 15.20
C ILE A 315 -12.38 1.89 15.23
N HIS A 316 -12.73 1.09 16.24
CA HIS A 316 -14.08 0.55 16.36
C HIS A 316 -15.14 1.65 16.52
N VAL A 317 -14.92 2.59 17.44
CA VAL A 317 -15.85 3.72 17.67
C VAL A 317 -15.93 4.63 16.45
N ALA A 318 -14.79 4.93 15.83
CA ALA A 318 -14.75 5.81 14.66
C ALA A 318 -15.46 5.18 13.45
N LEU A 319 -15.25 3.90 13.16
CA LEU A 319 -15.94 3.20 12.07
C LEU A 319 -17.44 3.09 12.33
N LYS A 320 -17.87 2.79 13.57
CA LYS A 320 -19.30 2.72 13.92
C LYS A 320 -20.07 4.01 13.61
N ASN A 321 -19.40 5.16 13.64
CA ASN A 321 -19.99 6.48 13.38
C ASN A 321 -19.51 7.09 12.05
N ALA A 322 -18.83 6.31 11.21
CA ALA A 322 -18.30 6.80 9.94
C ALA A 322 -19.40 6.94 8.90
N ILE A 323 -19.21 7.88 7.97
CA ILE A 323 -20.15 8.15 6.88
C ILE A 323 -20.08 7.00 5.88
N THR A 324 -21.24 6.55 5.40
CA THR A 324 -21.36 5.54 4.37
C THR A 324 -21.90 6.12 3.06
N CYS A 325 -21.56 5.48 1.96
CA CYS A 325 -22.07 5.81 0.63
C CYS A 325 -23.53 5.36 0.51
N PRO A 326 -24.48 6.23 0.12
CA PRO A 326 -25.90 5.87 0.01
C PRO A 326 -26.20 4.87 -1.11
N ILE A 327 -25.27 4.65 -2.05
CA ILE A 327 -25.45 3.72 -3.18
C ILE A 327 -25.06 2.29 -2.80
N CYS A 328 -23.86 2.09 -2.24
CA CYS A 328 -23.34 0.75 -1.91
C CYS A 328 -23.33 0.45 -0.41
N GLN A 329 -23.72 1.42 0.42
CA GLN A 329 -23.71 1.38 1.89
C GLN A 329 -22.35 1.09 2.53
N GLY A 330 -21.28 1.13 1.74
CA GLY A 330 -19.90 0.98 2.20
C GLY A 330 -19.35 2.26 2.82
N TYR A 331 -18.34 2.14 3.66
CA TYR A 331 -17.69 3.24 4.38
C TYR A 331 -16.90 4.16 3.42
N LEU A 332 -17.08 5.47 3.58
CA LEU A 332 -16.35 6.50 2.83
C LEU A 332 -15.04 6.84 3.54
N ASP A 333 -13.95 6.93 2.78
CA ASP A 333 -12.73 7.61 3.22
C ASP A 333 -12.86 9.09 2.86
N THR A 334 -13.37 9.88 3.80
CA THR A 334 -13.72 11.30 3.56
C THR A 334 -12.54 12.20 3.25
N GLU A 335 -11.34 11.82 3.69
CA GLU A 335 -10.13 12.60 3.49
C GLU A 335 -9.52 12.36 2.10
N LYS A 336 -9.68 11.15 1.56
CA LYS A 336 -8.96 10.73 0.34
C LYS A 336 -9.84 10.43 -0.86
N SER A 337 -11.09 10.04 -0.66
CA SER A 337 -11.91 9.48 -1.75
C SER A 337 -13.41 9.72 -1.55
N VAL A 338 -13.88 10.87 -2.01
CA VAL A 338 -15.31 11.22 -2.02
C VAL A 338 -15.68 11.96 -3.30
N SER A 339 -16.84 11.63 -3.84
CA SER A 339 -17.51 12.36 -4.90
C SER A 339 -18.82 12.95 -4.39
N TYR A 340 -19.19 14.11 -4.91
CA TYR A 340 -20.46 14.77 -4.63
C TYR A 340 -21.43 14.43 -5.77
N ASP A 341 -22.55 13.84 -5.41
CA ASP A 341 -23.58 13.40 -6.34
C ASP A 341 -24.91 14.10 -6.01
N HIS A 342 -25.74 14.34 -7.03
CA HIS A 342 -27.08 14.88 -6.82
C HIS A 342 -28.04 13.75 -6.46
N ILE A 343 -28.82 13.85 -5.38
CA ILE A 343 -29.82 12.83 -5.00
C ILE A 343 -30.80 12.61 -6.16
N VAL A 344 -31.49 13.68 -6.56
CA VAL A 344 -32.28 13.78 -7.81
C VAL A 344 -31.37 14.31 -8.91
N ARG A 345 -31.31 13.64 -10.06
CA ARG A 345 -30.39 14.02 -11.13
C ARG A 345 -30.78 15.37 -11.74
N VAL A 346 -29.79 16.10 -12.26
CA VAL A 346 -30.04 17.37 -12.99
C VAL A 346 -30.95 17.16 -14.20
N ARG A 347 -30.85 16.01 -14.88
CA ARG A 347 -31.76 15.64 -16.00
C ARG A 347 -33.21 15.34 -15.57
N GLU A 348 -33.42 15.19 -14.27
CA GLU A 348 -34.71 14.95 -13.61
C GLU A 348 -35.10 16.20 -12.78
N ASP A 349 -34.62 17.39 -13.17
CA ASP A 349 -34.86 18.69 -12.53
C ASP A 349 -34.31 18.84 -11.09
N GLY A 350 -33.31 18.05 -10.71
CA GLY A 350 -32.63 18.18 -9.42
C GLY A 350 -31.83 19.49 -9.26
N SER A 351 -31.95 20.14 -8.09
CA SER A 351 -31.22 21.37 -7.74
C SER A 351 -29.76 21.09 -7.34
N GLY A 352 -28.88 22.09 -7.44
CA GLY A 352 -27.52 22.03 -6.88
C GLY A 352 -27.43 22.44 -5.40
N GLY A 353 -28.56 22.49 -4.69
CA GLY A 353 -28.61 22.86 -3.28
C GLY A 353 -28.13 21.73 -2.37
N ALA A 354 -27.65 22.07 -1.17
CA ALA A 354 -27.11 21.10 -0.21
C ALA A 354 -28.12 20.01 0.17
N GLU A 355 -29.41 20.29 0.08
CA GLU A 355 -30.52 19.36 0.30
C GLU A 355 -30.62 18.25 -0.78
N ASN A 356 -30.08 18.49 -1.97
CA ASN A 356 -30.07 17.55 -3.09
C ASN A 356 -28.65 17.02 -3.38
N VAL A 357 -27.67 17.23 -2.50
CA VAL A 357 -26.29 16.75 -2.68
C VAL A 357 -25.93 15.73 -1.61
N GLN A 358 -25.29 14.64 -2.03
CA GLN A 358 -24.87 13.54 -1.16
C GLN A 358 -23.43 13.10 -1.44
N LEU A 359 -22.76 12.57 -0.42
CA LEU A 359 -21.40 12.03 -0.52
C LEU A 359 -21.46 10.58 -1.00
N THR A 360 -20.67 10.24 -2.01
CA THR A 360 -20.64 8.90 -2.61
C THR A 360 -19.21 8.47 -2.93
N HIS A 361 -18.96 7.17 -3.11
CA HIS A 361 -17.70 6.74 -3.72
C HIS A 361 -17.67 7.17 -5.20
N PRO A 362 -16.50 7.59 -5.73
CA PRO A 362 -16.38 7.99 -7.13
C PRO A 362 -16.91 6.95 -8.13
N TYR A 363 -16.57 5.66 -7.94
CA TYR A 363 -17.11 4.58 -8.77
C TYR A 363 -18.63 4.44 -8.68
N CYS A 364 -19.22 4.60 -7.51
CA CYS A 364 -20.68 4.49 -7.32
C CYS A 364 -21.42 5.61 -8.07
N ASN A 365 -20.97 6.85 -7.90
CA ASN A 365 -21.51 7.99 -8.62
C ASN A 365 -21.42 7.77 -10.15
N GLN A 366 -20.22 7.43 -10.62
CA GLN A 366 -19.92 7.55 -12.04
C GLN A 366 -20.20 6.32 -12.88
N ALA A 367 -20.19 5.12 -12.29
CA ALA A 367 -20.35 3.86 -13.01
C ALA A 367 -21.59 3.06 -12.62
N VAL A 368 -22.21 3.36 -11.46
CA VAL A 368 -23.43 2.66 -11.00
C VAL A 368 -24.66 3.52 -11.18
N LYS A 369 -24.61 4.79 -10.75
CA LYS A 369 -25.76 5.69 -10.83
C LYS A 369 -25.95 6.32 -12.22
N ASN A 370 -24.89 6.64 -12.94
CA ASN A 370 -24.99 7.42 -14.20
C ASN A 370 -25.55 6.64 -15.39
#